data_AF-A0A7M7LLV9-F1
#
_entry.id   AF-A0A7M7LLV9-F1
#
_cell.length_a   1.000
_cell.length_b   1.000
_cell.length_c   1.000
_cell.angle_alpha   90.00
_cell.angle_beta   90.00
_cell.angle_gamma   90.00
#
_symmetry.space_group_name_H-M   'P 1'
#
loop_
_entity.id
_entity.type
_entity.pdbx_description
1 polymer ?
#
loop_
_entity_poly.entity_id
_entity_poly.type
_entity_poly.pdbx_seq_one_letter_code
_entity_poly.pdbx_strand_id
1 'polypeptide(L)'
;MKDDLNPIQLRFYNERFKKEKKYFRLHEKFVAIARTKPLTGKFYAKHDVIPECEIRQEYIDLISKRLLLTPKDIYTFRPPTVNMEYGWFSELLIPRTKDPRLCFPKRQTDFISNELKIRHVQRGLPIEKFVGIPFKV
;
A
#
# COMPACT_ATOMS: atom_id res chain seq x y z
N MET A 1 33.94 43.61 -11.50
CA MET A 1 32.76 43.54 -12.38
C MET A 1 31.56 43.29 -11.49
N LYS A 2 30.58 44.19 -11.47
CA LYS A 2 29.29 43.93 -10.81
C LYS A 2 28.51 43.06 -11.76
N ASP A 3 28.33 41.79 -11.40
CA ASP A 3 27.42 40.91 -12.13
C ASP A 3 26.00 41.42 -11.88
N ASP A 4 25.44 42.12 -12.86
CA ASP A 4 24.04 42.56 -12.82
C ASP A 4 23.15 41.32 -12.81
N LEU A 5 22.67 40.97 -11.61
CA LEU A 5 21.82 39.81 -11.40
C LEU A 5 20.51 40.00 -12.17
N ASN A 6 20.22 39.09 -13.10
CA ASN A 6 19.02 39.15 -13.95
C ASN A 6 17.77 39.34 -13.07
N PRO A 7 16.93 40.36 -13.32
CA PRO A 7 15.80 40.71 -12.46
C PRO A 7 14.76 39.58 -12.35
N ILE A 8 14.68 38.70 -13.35
CA ILE A 8 13.80 37.51 -13.32
C ILE A 8 14.33 36.48 -12.33
N GLN A 9 15.64 36.24 -12.32
CA GLN A 9 16.28 35.32 -11.37
C GLN A 9 16.13 35.84 -9.94
N LEU A 10 16.32 37.15 -9.72
CA LEU A 10 16.11 37.77 -8.42
C LEU A 10 14.67 37.60 -7.91
N ARG A 11 13.67 37.77 -8.78
CA ARG A 11 12.26 37.52 -8.42
C ARG A 11 12.02 36.07 -8.04
N PHE A 12 12.54 35.12 -8.83
CA PHE A 12 12.43 33.70 -8.56
C PHE A 12 13.03 33.31 -7.20
N TYR A 13 14.26 33.78 -6.91
CA TYR A 13 14.91 33.51 -5.63
C TYR A 13 14.16 34.14 -4.45
N ASN A 14 13.63 35.35 -4.62
CA ASN A 14 12.83 36.00 -3.59
C ASN A 14 11.52 35.25 -3.29
N GLU A 15 10.82 34.75 -4.31
CA GLU A 15 9.61 33.95 -4.11
C GLU A 15 9.91 32.62 -3.41
N ARG A 16 10.99 31.95 -3.82
CA ARG A 16 11.45 30.71 -3.20
C ARG A 16 11.80 30.95 -1.73
N PHE A 17 12.57 31.98 -1.43
CA PHE A 17 12.94 32.33 -0.06
C PHE A 17 11.71 32.67 0.79
N LYS A 18 10.73 33.42 0.25
CA LYS A 18 9.48 33.72 0.96
C LYS A 18 8.67 32.45 1.26
N LYS A 19 8.61 31.50 0.32
CA LYS A 19 7.93 30.21 0.54
C LYS A 19 8.66 29.38 1.60
N GLU A 20 9.97 29.24 1.48
CA GLU A 20 10.79 28.51 2.45
C GLU A 20 10.65 29.12 3.85
N LYS A 21 10.80 30.45 4.00
CA LYS A 21 10.61 31.14 5.28
C LYS A 21 9.21 30.95 5.88
N LYS A 22 8.17 30.84 5.06
CA LYS A 22 6.78 30.66 5.54
C LYS A 22 6.51 29.25 6.06
N TYR A 23 7.11 28.23 5.44
CA TYR A 23 6.80 26.82 5.74
C TYR A 23 7.91 26.09 6.49
N PHE A 24 9.13 26.62 6.52
CA PHE A 24 10.23 26.07 7.29
C PHE A 24 9.99 26.33 8.77
N ARG A 25 9.75 25.25 9.52
CA ARG A 25 9.66 25.27 10.98
C ARG A 25 10.72 24.33 11.53
N LEU A 26 11.57 24.85 12.40
CA LEU A 26 12.55 24.06 13.12
C LEU A 26 11.83 23.39 14.29
N HIS A 27 11.75 22.05 14.25
CA HIS A 27 11.13 21.25 15.31
C HIS A 27 12.24 20.60 16.13
N GLU A 28 12.50 21.14 17.32
CA GLU A 28 13.50 20.59 18.26
C GLU A 28 13.01 19.31 18.94
N LYS A 29 11.69 19.12 19.02
CA LYS A 29 11.05 17.93 19.57
C LYS A 29 10.48 17.08 18.45
N PHE A 30 10.76 15.79 18.49
CA PHE A 30 10.24 14.84 17.52
C PHE A 30 8.70 14.77 17.58
N VAL A 31 8.06 15.01 16.43
CA VAL A 31 6.61 14.85 16.26
C VAL A 31 6.39 13.73 15.26
N ALA A 32 5.74 12.65 15.70
CA ALA A 32 5.45 11.51 14.85
C ALA A 32 4.44 11.90 13.76
N ILE A 33 4.91 12.10 12.53
CA ILE A 33 4.05 12.38 11.38
C ILE A 33 3.64 11.04 10.76
N ALA A 34 2.38 10.63 10.99
CA ALA A 34 1.85 9.33 10.56
C ALA A 34 1.72 9.15 9.03
N ARG A 35 2.05 10.16 8.22
CA ARG A 35 1.86 10.14 6.75
C ARG A 35 3.04 9.57 5.97
N THR A 36 4.27 9.62 6.51
CA THR A 36 5.44 9.04 5.85
C THR A 36 5.47 7.53 6.10
N LYS A 37 5.58 6.71 5.04
CA LYS A 37 5.91 5.28 5.23
C LYS A 37 7.21 5.23 6.05
N PRO A 38 7.32 4.37 7.08
CA PRO A 38 8.61 4.18 7.74
C PRO A 38 9.59 3.79 6.65
N LEU A 39 10.54 4.68 6.39
CA LEU A 39 11.59 4.48 5.42
C LEU A 39 12.52 3.43 6.02
N THR A 40 12.17 2.14 5.90
CA THR A 40 13.06 1.10 6.38
C THR A 40 14.28 1.06 5.48
N GLY A 41 15.38 1.56 6.03
CA GLY A 41 16.72 1.50 5.45
C GLY A 41 17.79 2.12 6.36
N LYS A 42 17.52 2.30 7.66
CA LYS A 42 18.57 2.53 8.65
C LYS A 42 18.50 1.38 9.64
N PHE A 43 19.47 0.47 9.54
CA PHE A 43 19.71 -0.53 10.56
C PHE A 43 20.22 0.20 11.79
N TYR A 44 19.45 0.17 12.87
CA TYR A 44 19.94 0.65 14.16
C TYR A 44 21.01 -0.31 14.66
N ALA A 45 22.11 0.21 15.20
CA ALA A 45 23.12 -0.65 15.81
C ALA A 45 22.48 -1.36 17.02
N LYS A 46 23.01 -2.52 17.42
CA LYS A 46 22.51 -3.26 18.60
C LYS A 46 22.48 -2.40 19.88
N HIS A 47 23.31 -1.36 19.94
CA HIS A 47 23.39 -0.42 21.06
C HIS A 47 22.41 0.77 20.97
N ASP A 48 21.79 1.00 19.80
CA ASP A 48 20.72 2.00 19.61
C ASP A 48 19.33 1.41 19.92
N VAL A 49 19.28 0.16 20.41
CA VAL A 49 18.04 -0.50 20.80
C VAL A 49 17.54 0.15 22.09
N ILE A 50 16.44 0.89 21.96
CA ILE A 50 15.73 1.47 23.10
C ILE A 50 15.20 0.31 23.95
N PRO A 51 15.51 0.28 25.27
CA PRO A 51 15.01 -0.78 26.15
C PRO A 51 13.49 -0.71 26.25
N GLU A 52 12.83 -1.87 26.38
CA GLU A 52 11.36 -1.97 26.39
C GLU A 52 10.69 -1.09 27.46
N CYS A 53 11.39 -0.85 28.59
CA CYS A 53 10.92 0.01 29.68
C CYS A 53 10.81 1.50 29.30
N GLU A 54 11.56 1.96 28.30
CA GLU A 54 11.55 3.36 27.85
C GLU A 54 10.58 3.60 26.68
N ILE A 55 10.01 2.52 26.12
CA ILE A 55 9.06 2.62 25.01
C ILE A 55 7.73 3.12 25.57
N ARG A 56 7.35 4.34 25.19
CA ARG A 56 6.04 4.88 25.54
C ARG A 56 4.95 4.10 24.83
N GLN A 57 3.97 3.63 25.61
CA GLN A 57 2.81 2.89 25.11
C GLN A 57 2.07 3.65 24.00
N GLU A 58 1.99 4.98 24.11
CA GLU A 58 1.39 5.86 23.10
C GLU A 58 1.98 5.64 21.69
N TYR A 59 3.28 5.36 21.58
CA TYR A 59 3.91 5.11 20.28
C TYR A 59 3.55 3.74 19.72
N ILE A 60 3.46 2.72 20.58
CA ILE A 60 3.00 1.38 20.20
C ILE A 60 1.56 1.46 19.69
N ASP A 61 0.71 2.21 20.38
CA ASP A 61 -0.70 2.39 20.02
C ASP A 61 -0.86 3.15 18.70
N LEU A 62 0.00 4.14 18.42
CA LEU A 62 0.01 4.84 17.13
C LEU A 62 0.46 3.92 15.97
N ILE A 63 1.45 3.07 16.22
CA ILE A 63 1.95 2.10 15.22
C ILE A 63 0.88 1.04 14.95
N SER A 64 0.29 0.47 16.01
CA SER A 64 -0.76 -0.54 15.89
C SER A 64 -2.00 0.03 15.20
N LYS A 65 -2.43 1.25 15.57
CA LYS A 65 -3.52 1.98 14.91
C LYS A 65 -3.27 2.21 13.42
N ARG A 66 -2.02 2.38 13.00
CA ARG A 66 -1.70 2.55 11.58
C ARG A 66 -1.62 1.24 10.80
N LEU A 67 -1.03 0.21 11.39
CA LEU A 67 -0.77 -1.05 10.70
C LEU A 67 -2.00 -1.96 10.65
N LEU A 68 -2.81 -1.95 11.70
CA LEU A 68 -3.87 -2.95 11.89
C LEU A 68 -5.26 -2.36 11.67
N LEU A 69 -5.49 -1.10 12.03
CA LEU A 69 -6.83 -0.53 12.03
C LEU A 69 -7.20 0.01 10.64
N THR A 70 -8.36 -0.42 10.15
CA THR A 70 -8.96 0.15 8.95
C THR A 70 -9.63 1.49 9.27
N PRO A 71 -9.95 2.33 8.27
CA PRO A 71 -10.65 3.59 8.53
C PRO A 71 -11.91 3.44 9.40
N LYS A 72 -12.66 2.33 9.25
CA LYS A 72 -13.83 2.00 10.08
C LYS A 72 -13.52 1.77 11.56
N ASP A 73 -12.35 1.22 11.85
CA ASP A 73 -11.92 0.98 13.22
C ASP A 73 -11.35 2.27 13.86
N ILE A 74 -10.88 3.21 13.01
CA ILE A 74 -10.26 4.48 13.44
C ILE A 74 -11.31 5.55 13.79
N TYR A 75 -12.40 5.63 13.02
CA TYR A 75 -13.45 6.64 13.19
C TYR A 75 -14.78 5.98 13.55
N THR A 76 -15.39 6.44 14.64
CA THR A 76 -16.71 5.98 15.12
C THR A 76 -17.89 6.63 14.39
N PHE A 77 -17.63 7.60 13.51
CA PHE A 77 -18.63 8.41 12.81
C PHE A 77 -18.53 8.24 11.28
N ARG A 78 -19.47 8.85 10.55
CA ARG A 78 -19.56 8.84 9.09
C ARG A 78 -18.20 9.24 8.45
N PRO A 79 -17.80 8.68 7.29
CA PRO A 79 -16.52 8.99 6.66
C PRO A 79 -16.29 10.51 6.58
N PRO A 80 -15.14 11.02 7.06
CA PRO A 80 -14.90 12.46 7.16
C PRO A 80 -14.75 13.16 5.80
N THR A 81 -14.59 12.39 4.71
CA THR A 81 -14.45 12.92 3.36
C THR A 81 -15.22 12.05 2.35
N VAL A 82 -15.71 12.67 1.28
CA VAL A 82 -16.46 11.99 0.20
C VAL A 82 -15.64 10.87 -0.45
N ASN A 83 -14.33 11.06 -0.59
CA ASN A 83 -13.45 10.02 -1.16
C ASN A 83 -13.37 8.76 -0.28
N MET A 84 -13.51 8.92 1.05
CA MET A 84 -13.57 7.78 1.96
C MET A 84 -14.90 7.04 1.88
N GLU A 85 -15.98 7.70 1.42
CA GLU A 85 -17.33 7.12 1.34
C GLU A 85 -17.38 5.89 0.44
N TYR A 86 -16.70 5.92 -0.71
CA TYR A 86 -16.65 4.79 -1.66
C TYR A 86 -16.13 3.47 -1.04
N GLY A 87 -15.16 3.55 -0.13
CA GLY A 87 -14.62 2.40 0.58
C GLY A 87 -15.27 2.15 1.94
N TRP A 88 -16.16 3.05 2.38
CA TRP A 88 -16.81 2.98 3.69
C TRP A 88 -18.07 2.12 3.69
N PHE A 89 -18.70 1.92 2.53
CA PHE A 89 -19.91 1.12 2.41
C PHE A 89 -19.70 -0.29 2.98
N SER A 90 -20.27 -0.56 4.16
CA SER A 90 -20.40 -1.90 4.75
C SER A 90 -21.34 -2.78 3.94
N GLU A 91 -22.28 -2.14 3.23
CA GLU A 91 -23.28 -2.78 2.39
C GLU A 91 -23.05 -2.37 0.95
N LEU A 92 -23.07 -3.34 0.04
CA LEU A 92 -22.88 -3.09 -1.38
C LEU A 92 -23.99 -2.17 -1.90
N LEU A 93 -23.62 -1.13 -2.66
CA LEU A 93 -24.58 -0.22 -3.32
C LEU A 93 -25.63 -0.97 -4.15
N ILE A 94 -25.23 -2.10 -4.73
CA ILE A 94 -26.12 -3.05 -5.37
C ILE A 94 -26.15 -4.30 -4.49
N PRO A 95 -27.29 -4.65 -3.89
CA PRO A 95 -27.40 -5.83 -3.06
C PRO A 95 -27.06 -7.06 -3.90
N ARG A 96 -26.07 -7.83 -3.47
CA ARG A 96 -25.77 -9.12 -4.10
C ARG A 96 -26.87 -10.10 -3.77
N THR A 97 -27.47 -10.68 -4.80
CA THR A 97 -28.42 -11.76 -4.67
C THR A 97 -27.76 -12.95 -3.98
N LYS A 98 -28.36 -13.43 -2.88
CA LYS A 98 -27.92 -14.64 -2.16
C LYS A 98 -28.37 -15.94 -2.84
N ASP A 99 -29.29 -15.84 -3.80
CA ASP A 99 -29.77 -16.99 -4.58
C ASP A 99 -28.61 -17.58 -5.41
N PRO A 100 -28.19 -18.84 -5.14
CA PRO A 100 -27.14 -19.49 -5.91
C PRO A 100 -27.52 -19.69 -7.39
N ARG A 101 -28.81 -19.61 -7.75
CA ARG A 101 -29.29 -19.68 -9.14
C ARG A 101 -28.99 -18.42 -9.95
N LEU A 102 -28.68 -17.31 -9.28
CA LEU A 102 -28.42 -16.02 -9.92
C LEU A 102 -26.97 -15.55 -9.69
N CYS A 103 -26.16 -16.33 -8.96
CA CYS A 103 -24.78 -16.00 -8.64
C CYS A 103 -23.83 -17.10 -9.15
N PHE A 104 -23.13 -16.83 -10.26
CA PHE A 104 -22.21 -17.78 -10.89
C PHE A 104 -20.77 -17.24 -10.91
N PRO A 105 -20.10 -17.10 -9.76
CA PRO A 105 -18.71 -16.69 -9.74
C PRO A 105 -17.86 -17.78 -10.40
N LYS A 106 -17.14 -17.44 -11.47
CA LYS A 106 -16.12 -18.33 -12.03
C LYS A 106 -15.01 -18.50 -11.00
N ARG A 107 -14.89 -19.71 -10.43
CA ARG A 107 -13.86 -20.04 -9.43
C ARG A 107 -12.47 -20.25 -10.05
N GLN A 108 -12.42 -20.58 -11.33
CA GLN A 108 -11.21 -20.90 -12.05
C GLN A 108 -11.38 -20.60 -13.54
N THR A 109 -10.27 -20.42 -14.24
CA THR A 109 -10.27 -20.33 -15.70
C THR A 109 -10.39 -21.72 -16.31
N ASP A 110 -10.93 -21.78 -17.52
CA ASP A 110 -11.13 -23.05 -18.24
C ASP A 110 -9.80 -23.78 -18.44
N PHE A 111 -8.72 -23.04 -18.71
CA PHE A 111 -7.36 -23.53 -18.79
C PHE A 111 -6.91 -24.29 -17.53
N ILE A 112 -7.01 -23.67 -16.35
CA ILE A 112 -6.61 -24.28 -15.07
C ILE A 112 -7.49 -25.50 -14.77
N SER A 113 -8.80 -25.40 -15.04
CA SER A 113 -9.72 -26.51 -14.83
C SER A 113 -9.37 -27.73 -15.68
N ASN A 114 -8.93 -27.50 -16.92
CA ASN A 114 -8.58 -28.56 -17.85
C ASN A 114 -7.24 -29.21 -17.45
N GLU A 115 -6.27 -28.39 -17.06
CA GLU A 115 -4.99 -28.88 -16.55
C GLU A 115 -5.16 -29.76 -15.30
N LEU A 116 -5.97 -29.33 -14.34
CA LEU A 116 -6.25 -30.11 -13.12
C LEU A 116 -6.91 -31.45 -13.45
N LYS A 117 -7.86 -31.47 -14.40
CA LYS A 117 -8.46 -32.73 -14.89
C LYS A 117 -7.43 -33.64 -15.52
N ILE A 118 -6.57 -33.12 -16.40
CA ILE A 118 -5.50 -33.87 -17.05
C ILE A 118 -4.56 -34.48 -16.00
N ARG A 119 -4.10 -33.67 -15.03
CA ARG A 119 -3.24 -34.15 -13.93
C ARG A 119 -3.92 -35.21 -13.06
N HIS A 120 -5.22 -35.08 -12.80
CA HIS A 120 -5.98 -36.06 -12.03
C HIS A 120 -6.09 -37.40 -12.76
N VAL A 121 -6.41 -37.37 -14.05
CA VAL A 121 -6.50 -38.58 -14.90
C VAL A 121 -5.14 -39.24 -15.11
N GLN A 122 -4.08 -38.44 -15.24
CA GLN A 122 -2.71 -38.91 -15.48
C GLN A 122 -1.95 -39.28 -14.20
N ARG A 123 -2.60 -39.24 -13.03
CA ARG A 123 -1.96 -39.52 -11.74
C ARG A 123 -1.48 -40.97 -11.69
N GLY A 124 -0.15 -41.18 -11.67
CA GLY A 124 0.47 -42.51 -11.59
C GLY A 124 0.94 -43.09 -12.93
N LEU A 125 0.74 -42.37 -14.05
CA LEU A 125 1.31 -42.73 -15.35
C LEU A 125 2.67 -42.02 -15.53
N PRO A 126 3.69 -42.68 -16.11
CA PRO A 126 4.93 -42.01 -16.52
C PRO A 126 4.56 -40.97 -17.59
N ILE A 127 4.77 -39.68 -17.26
CA ILE A 127 4.38 -38.57 -18.13
C ILE A 127 5.43 -38.43 -19.24
N GLU A 128 5.28 -39.20 -20.30
CA GLU A 128 5.91 -38.87 -21.58
C GLU A 128 4.98 -37.93 -22.33
N LYS A 129 5.34 -36.64 -22.37
CA LYS A 129 4.62 -35.68 -23.21
C LYS A 129 4.88 -36.06 -24.67
N PHE A 130 3.83 -36.18 -25.46
CA PHE A 130 3.96 -36.38 -26.90
C PHE A 130 4.75 -35.22 -27.50
N VAL A 131 5.96 -35.50 -28.00
CA VAL A 131 6.90 -34.50 -28.53
C VAL A 131 6.64 -34.19 -30.01
N GLY A 132 5.58 -34.78 -30.60
CA GLY A 132 5.34 -34.74 -32.03
C GLY A 132 6.13 -35.79 -32.80
N ILE A 133 5.76 -35.98 -34.07
CA ILE A 133 6.63 -36.66 -35.03
C ILE A 133 7.73 -35.63 -35.35
N PRO A 134 9.02 -35.94 -35.17
CA PRO A 134 10.08 -35.04 -35.60
C PRO A 134 9.87 -34.81 -37.09
N PHE A 135 9.53 -33.57 -37.47
CA PHE A 135 9.49 -33.20 -38.88
C PHE A 135 10.89 -33.51 -39.44
N LYS A 136 10.96 -34.44 -40.39
CA LYS A 136 12.22 -34.72 -41.09
C LYS A 136 12.68 -33.40 -41.71
N VAL A 137 13.86 -32.94 -41.30
CA VAL A 137 14.61 -31.87 -41.94
C VAL A 137 15.14 -32.39 -43.27
#